data_AF-A0A2E2UG73-F1
#
_entry.id   AF-A0A2E2UG73-F1
#
_cell.length_a   1.000
_cell.length_b   1.000
_cell.length_c   1.000
_cell.angle_alpha   90.00
_cell.angle_beta   90.00
_cell.angle_gamma   90.00
#
_symmetry.space_group_name_H-M   'P 1'
#
loop_
_entity.id
_entity.type
_entity.pdbx_description
1 polymer ?
#
loop_
_entity_poly.entity_id
_entity_poly.type
_entity_poly.pdbx_seq_one_letter_code
_entity_poly.pdbx_strand_id
1 'polypeptide(L)' 'MIEYYFDCPQCWQNQLKLIDPSVDHQNFIEDCEVCCNPLEFSIFISCNNVESFSVNPIGQ' A
#
# COMPACT_ATOMS: atom_id res chain seq x y z
N MET A 1 -7.64 7.00 -10.23
CA MET A 1 -7.00 6.36 -9.06
C MET A 1 -7.87 5.19 -8.62
N ILE A 2 -7.26 4.09 -8.22
CA ILE A 2 -7.92 2.90 -7.68
C ILE A 2 -7.91 2.99 -6.15
N GLU A 3 -9.06 2.76 -5.53
CA GLU A 3 -9.22 2.74 -4.08
C GLU A 3 -8.98 1.32 -3.54
N TYR A 4 -8.04 1.16 -2.61
CA TYR A 4 -7.69 -0.12 -2.02
C TYR A 4 -7.64 -0.03 -0.50
N TYR A 5 -8.47 -0.79 0.20
CA TYR A 5 -8.49 -0.82 1.66
C TYR A 5 -7.53 -1.89 2.19
N PHE A 6 -6.74 -1.55 3.20
CA PHE A 6 -5.85 -2.48 3.87
C PHE A 6 -5.82 -2.20 5.37
N ASP A 7 -5.48 -3.22 6.15
CA ASP A 7 -5.27 -3.08 7.59
C ASP A 7 -3.78 -3.00 7.88
N CYS A 8 -3.37 -1.98 8.62
CA CYS A 8 -1.96 -1.83 8.96
C CYS A 8 -1.47 -3.01 9.83
N PRO A 9 -0.35 -3.67 9.47
CA PRO A 9 0.15 -4.82 10.21
C PRO A 9 0.70 -4.49 11.61
N GLN A 10 0.87 -3.20 11.95
CA GLN A 10 1.39 -2.75 13.25
C GLN A 10 0.29 -2.28 14.21
N CYS A 11 -0.68 -1.51 13.74
CA CYS A 11 -1.75 -0.95 14.59
C CYS A 11 -3.15 -1.49 14.28
N TRP A 12 -3.28 -2.35 13.27
CA TRP A 12 -4.53 -2.94 12.80
C TRP A 12 -5.64 -1.94 12.49
N GLN A 13 -5.25 -0.73 12.09
CA GLN A 13 -6.19 0.27 11.61
C GLN A 13 -6.45 0.09 10.13
N ASN A 14 -7.72 0.11 9.76
CA ASN A 14 -8.15 0.10 8.38
C ASN A 14 -7.87 1.46 7.74
N GLN A 15 -7.15 1.43 6.62
CA GLN A 15 -6.73 2.62 5.88
C GLN A 15 -7.05 2.44 4.39
N LEU A 16 -7.25 3.56 3.71
CA LEU A 16 -7.48 3.61 2.27
C LEU A 16 -6.20 4.02 1.56
N LYS A 17 -5.77 3.21 0.60
CA LYS A 17 -4.70 3.55 -0.33
C LYS A 17 -5.26 3.94 -1.69
N LEU A 18 -4.83 5.09 -2.19
CA LEU A 18 -5.09 5.52 -3.56
C LEU A 18 -3.92 5.11 -4.44
N ILE A 19 -4.21 4.27 -5.44
CA ILE A 19 -3.22 3.67 -6.33
C ILE A 19 -3.38 4.30 -7.71
N ASP A 20 -2.30 4.78 -8.30
CA ASP A 20 -2.34 5.30 -9.67
C ASP A 20 -2.12 4.17 -10.68
N PRO A 21 -3.10 3.86 -11.56
CA PRO A 21 -2.95 2.78 -12.54
C PRO A 21 -2.05 3.14 -13.72
N SER A 22 -1.50 4.36 -13.80
CA SER A 22 -0.58 4.76 -14.88
C SER A 22 0.82 4.16 -14.70
N VAL A 23 1.11 3.58 -13.53
CA VAL A 23 2.39 2.93 -13.21
C VAL A 23 2.13 1.46 -12.93
N ASP A 24 2.64 0.59 -13.81
CA ASP A 24 2.43 -0.87 -13.73
C ASP A 24 3.02 -1.49 -12.46
N HIS A 25 4.16 -1.01 -11.99
CA HIS A 25 4.82 -1.48 -10.77
C HIS A 25 5.22 -0.30 -9.89
N GLN A 26 4.60 -0.22 -8.72
CA GLN A 26 4.87 0.81 -7.72
C GLN A 26 5.45 0.15 -6.48
N ASN A 27 6.69 0.52 -6.15
CA ASN A 27 7.32 0.12 -4.91
C ASN A 27 7.79 1.38 -4.17
N PHE A 28 7.22 1.65 -3.01
CA PHE A 28 7.52 2.84 -2.24
C PHE A 28 7.31 2.60 -0.75
N ILE A 29 7.88 3.47 0.05
CA ILE A 29 7.77 3.46 1.51
C ILE A 29 6.90 4.63 1.91
N GLU A 30 5.93 4.38 2.77
CA GLU A 30 5.08 5.41 3.35
C GLU A 30 4.77 5.06 4.80
N ASP A 31 4.68 6.07 5.65
CA ASP A 31 4.31 5.88 7.04
C ASP A 31 2.81 5.64 7.19
N CYS A 32 2.44 4.72 8.08
CA CYS A 32 1.05 4.55 8.49
C CYS A 32 0.50 5.87 9.05
N GLU A 33 -0.67 6.31 8.57
CA GLU A 33 -1.29 7.59 8.97
C GLU A 33 -1.72 7.62 10.45
N VAL A 34 -1.84 6.43 11.09
CA VAL A 34 -2.28 6.32 12.48
C VAL A 34 -1.13 6.07 13.46
N CYS A 35 -0.22 5.16 13.13
CA CYS A 35 0.87 4.79 14.05
C CYS A 35 2.24 5.34 13.65
N CYS A 36 2.35 6.08 12.54
CA CYS A 36 3.58 6.69 12.04
C CYS A 36 4.75 5.70 11.91
N ASN A 37 4.44 4.42 11.66
CA ASN A 37 5.46 3.40 11.41
C ASN A 37 5.63 3.23 9.90
N PRO A 38 6.86 3.11 9.40
CA PRO A 38 7.12 2.95 7.97
C PRO A 38 6.58 1.60 7.47
N LEU A 39 5.86 1.66 6.36
CA LEU A 39 5.33 0.52 5.64
C LEU A 39 5.88 0.54 4.21
N GLU A 40 6.37 -0.60 3.75
CA GLU A 40 6.73 -0.84 2.36
C GLU A 40 5.49 -1.34 1.60
N PHE A 41 5.16 -0.64 0.53
CA PHE A 41 4.06 -0.99 -0.37
C PHE A 41 4.64 -1.49 -1.69
N SER A 42 4.27 -2.71 -2.07
CA SER A 42 4.56 -3.28 -3.38
C SER A 42 3.26 -3.57 -4.12
N ILE A 43 3.05 -2.85 -5.23
CA ILE A 43 1.79 -2.86 -5.97
C ILE A 43 2.09 -3.18 -7.42
N PHE A 44 1.42 -4.22 -7.94
CA PHE A 44 1.45 -4.60 -9.35
C PHE A 44 0.09 -4.38 -9.98
N ILE A 45 0.08 -3.64 -11.07
CA ILE A 45 -1.09 -3.32 -11.87
C ILE A 45 -0.88 -3.88 -13.27
N SER A 46 -1.91 -4.54 -13.79
CA SER A 46 -1.94 -5.05 -15.16
C SER A 46 -3.33 -4.81 -15.72
N CYS A 47 -3.41 -4.37 -16.98
CA CYS A 47 -4.68 -4.08 -17.65
C CYS A 47 -5.66 -3.23 -16.80
N ASN A 48 -5.16 -2.15 -16.18
CA ASN A 48 -5.96 -1.26 -15.31
C ASN A 48 -6.56 -1.91 -14.04
N ASN A 49 -6.07 -3.08 -13.63
CA ASN A 49 -6.50 -3.78 -12.42
C ASN A 49 -5.31 -4.11 -11.51
N VAL A 50 -5.52 -4.09 -10.19
CA VAL A 50 -4.49 -4.48 -9.22
C VAL A 50 -4.39 -6.00 -9.20
N GLU A 51 -3.27 -6.54 -9.69
CA GLU A 51 -3.01 -7.98 -9.66
C GLU A 51 -2.37 -8.44 -8.35
N SER A 52 -1.58 -7.58 -7.72
CA SER A 52 -0.97 -7.89 -6.42
C SER A 52 -0.77 -6.63 -5.60
N PHE A 53 -1.07 -6.75 -4.32
CA PHE A 53 -0.91 -5.68 -3.33
C PHE A 53 -0.32 -6.29 -2.07
N SER A 54 0.85 -5.81 -1.67
CA SER A 54 1.58 -6.27 -0.49
C SER A 54 1.97 -5.08 0.37
N VAL A 55 1.78 -5.22 1.68
CA VAL A 55 2.16 -4.21 2.67
C VAL A 55 2.97 -4.90 3.75
N ASN A 56 4.23 -4.50 3.89
CA ASN A 56 5.14 -5.04 4.89
C ASN A 56 5.61 -3.93 5.83
N PRO A 57 5.56 -4.12 7.15
CA PRO A 57 6.18 -3.17 8.06
C PRO A 57 7.69 -3.30 7.96
N ILE A 58 8.36 -2.17 7.77
CA ILE A 58 9.83 -2.08 7.72
C ILE A 58 10.29 -1.45 9.02
N GLY A 59 10.24 -2.24 10.09
CA GLY A 59 10.80 -1.87 11.39
C GLY A 59 12.27 -2.28 11.47
N GLN A 60 13.14 -1.31 11.80
CA GLN A 60 14.52 -1.54 12.21
C GLN A 60 14.59 -1.88 13.70
#